data_AF-A0A8G1M4A7-F1
#
_entry.id   AF-A0A8G1M4A7-F1
#
_cell.length_a   1.000
_cell.length_b   1.000
_cell.length_c   1.000
_cell.angle_alpha   90.00
_cell.angle_beta   90.00
_cell.angle_gamma   90.00
#
_symmetry.space_group_name_H-M   'P 1'
#
loop_
_entity.id
_entity.type
_entity.pdbx_description
1 polymer ?
#
loop_
_entity_poly.entity_id
_entity_poly.type
_entity_poly.pdbx_seq_one_letter_code
_entity_poly.pdbx_strand_id
1 'polypeptide(L)' 'MPSITVNVDNDLKERMEKHPEINWSEVTRQAIQEKIETLEVMEELTNESELTESDVEEIAQKINESGRKRVDEKSA' A
#
# COMPACT_ATOMS: atom_id res chain seq x y z
N MET A 1 -10.19 -3.88 26.83
CA MET A 1 -9.94 -3.61 25.39
C MET A 1 -9.18 -2.30 25.30
N PRO A 2 -8.16 -2.19 24.43
CA PRO A 2 -7.50 -0.91 24.17
C PRO A 2 -8.50 0.08 23.56
N SER A 3 -8.40 1.36 23.92
CA SER A 3 -9.23 2.45 23.40
C SER A 3 -8.37 3.52 22.77
N ILE A 4 -8.89 4.13 21.70
CA ILE A 4 -8.29 5.25 20.99
C ILE A 4 -9.35 6.35 20.91
N THR A 5 -8.95 7.58 21.22
CA THR A 5 -9.79 8.78 21.05
C THR A 5 -9.31 9.52 19.82
N VAL A 6 -10.22 9.75 18.86
CA VAL A 6 -9.94 10.52 17.65
C VAL A 6 -10.53 11.91 17.80
N ASN A 7 -9.69 12.93 17.63
CA ASN A 7 -10.14 14.31 17.58
C ASN A 7 -10.49 14.67 16.14
N VAL A 8 -11.65 15.28 15.95
CA VAL A 8 -12.12 15.83 14.68
C VAL A 8 -12.48 17.29 14.89
N ASP A 9 -12.41 18.09 13.83
CA ASP A 9 -12.91 19.47 13.87
C ASP A 9 -14.44 19.51 13.99
N ASN A 10 -14.96 20.69 14.34
CA ASN A 10 -16.39 20.87 14.61
C ASN A 10 -17.26 20.63 13.36
N ASP A 11 -16.81 21.02 12.17
CA ASP A 11 -17.59 20.81 10.94
C ASP A 11 -17.74 19.32 10.65
N LEU A 12 -16.65 18.56 10.75
CA LEU A 12 -16.68 17.12 10.58
C LEU A 12 -17.59 16.45 11.62
N LYS A 13 -17.50 16.85 12.90
CA LYS A 13 -18.36 16.33 13.95
C LYS A 13 -19.84 16.57 13.65
N GLU A 14 -20.23 17.78 13.26
CA GLU A 14 -21.62 18.09 12.92
C GLU A 14 -22.14 17.25 11.75
N ARG A 15 -21.29 16.98 10.76
CA ARG A 15 -21.63 16.11 9.63
C ARG A 15 -21.76 14.65 10.06
N MET A 16 -20.92 14.17 10.97
CA MET A 16 -21.03 12.82 11.52
C MET A 16 -22.31 12.64 12.35
N GLU A 17 -22.68 13.64 13.14
CA GLU A 17 -23.90 13.61 13.98
C GLU A 17 -25.20 13.61 13.16
N LYS A 18 -25.17 14.09 11.91
CA LYS A 18 -26.29 13.98 10.95
C LYS A 18 -26.53 12.55 10.46
N HIS A 19 -25.58 11.65 10.66
CA HIS A 19 -25.65 10.24 10.27
C HIS A 19 -25.51 9.31 11.49
N PRO A 20 -26.48 9.32 12.42
CA PRO A 20 -26.44 8.50 13.63
C PRO A 20 -26.56 6.99 13.34
N GLU A 21 -27.00 6.60 12.15
CA GLU A 21 -27.05 5.22 11.67
C GLU A 21 -25.65 4.60 11.46
N ILE A 22 -24.61 5.42 11.37
CA ILE A 22 -23.24 4.99 11.12
C ILE A 22 -22.51 4.74 12.44
N ASN A 23 -21.92 3.55 12.61
CA ASN A 23 -21.01 3.26 13.70
C ASN A 23 -19.61 3.81 13.39
N TRP A 24 -19.37 5.08 13.75
CA TRP A 24 -18.11 5.77 13.48
C TRP A 24 -16.89 5.10 14.14
N SER A 25 -17.06 4.41 15.27
CA SER A 25 -15.97 3.64 15.89
C SER A 25 -15.54 2.46 15.02
N GLU A 26 -16.48 1.83 14.32
CA GLU A 26 -16.17 0.75 13.38
C GLU A 26 -15.51 1.27 12.12
N VAL A 27 -16.01 2.37 11.55
CA VAL A 27 -15.38 3.05 10.41
C VAL A 27 -13.93 3.41 10.73
N THR A 28 -13.69 3.96 11.92
CA THR A 28 -12.33 4.28 12.38
C THR A 28 -11.46 3.04 12.50
N ARG A 29 -12.00 1.93 13.05
CA ARG A 29 -11.27 0.67 13.18
C ARG A 29 -10.84 0.12 11.84
N GLN A 30 -11.76 0.08 10.86
CA GLN A 30 -11.49 -0.41 9.52
C GLN A 30 -10.43 0.42 8.83
N ALA A 31 -10.54 1.76 8.88
CA ALA A 31 -9.55 2.65 8.28
C ALA A 31 -8.14 2.48 8.88
N ILE A 32 -8.04 2.26 10.20
CA ILE A 32 -6.76 1.98 10.85
C ILE A 32 -6.21 0.63 10.39
N GLN A 33 -7.04 -0.41 10.34
CA GLN A 33 -6.62 -1.75 9.92
C GLN A 33 -6.10 -1.73 8.46
N GLU A 34 -6.88 -1.16 7.54
CA GLU A 34 -6.48 -1.04 6.13
C GLU A 34 -5.17 -0.27 5.97
N LYS A 35 -4.97 0.79 6.77
CA LYS A 35 -3.73 1.57 6.72
C LYS A 35 -2.53 0.79 7.23
N ILE A 36 -2.70 0.00 8.30
CA ILE A 36 -1.65 -0.88 8.82
C ILE A 36 -1.28 -1.94 7.78
N GLU A 37 -2.26 -2.67 7.25
CA GLU A 37 -2.03 -3.70 6.23
C GLU A 37 -1.30 -3.12 5.00
N THR A 38 -1.69 -1.92 4.57
CA THR A 38 -1.01 -1.22 3.47
C THR A 38 0.45 -0.90 3.81
N LEU A 39 0.73 -0.43 5.02
CA LEU A 39 2.08 -0.11 5.47
C LEU A 39 2.93 -1.37 5.62
N GLU A 40 2.37 -2.46 6.12
CA GLU A 40 3.05 -3.76 6.25
C GLU A 40 3.43 -4.33 4.89
N VAL A 41 2.53 -4.28 3.90
CA VAL A 41 2.84 -4.70 2.52
C VAL A 41 3.93 -3.80 1.90
N MET A 42 3.85 -2.48 2.12
CA MET A 42 4.91 -1.57 1.66
C MET A 42 6.24 -1.91 2.34
N GLU A 43 6.22 -2.15 3.65
CA GLU A 43 7.39 -2.52 4.43
C GLU A 43 7.98 -3.84 3.94
N GLU A 44 7.18 -4.89 3.71
CA GLU A 44 7.63 -6.17 3.12
C GLU A 44 8.32 -5.96 1.77
N LEU A 45 7.66 -5.22 0.86
CA LEU A 45 8.23 -4.90 -0.45
C LEU A 45 9.54 -4.10 -0.35
N THR A 46 9.65 -3.19 0.63
CA THR A 46 10.85 -2.37 0.84
C THR A 46 11.94 -3.06 1.67
N ASN A 47 11.59 -3.99 2.56
CA ASN A 47 12.55 -4.75 3.37
C ASN A 47 13.17 -5.89 2.55
N GLU A 48 12.42 -6.49 1.61
CA GLU A 48 13.00 -7.34 0.58
C GLU A 48 13.74 -6.54 -0.51
N SER A 49 13.56 -5.21 -0.53
CA SER A 49 14.21 -4.28 -1.44
C SER A 49 15.11 -3.29 -0.70
N GLU A 50 16.24 -3.76 -0.16
CA GLU A 50 17.47 -2.97 -0.29
C GLU A 50 17.91 -3.01 -1.76
N LEU A 51 17.03 -2.61 -2.69
CA LEU A 51 17.38 -2.50 -4.11
C LEU A 51 18.31 -1.31 -4.23
N THR A 52 19.60 -1.60 -4.26
CA THR A 52 20.63 -0.66 -4.66
C THR A 52 20.43 -0.31 -6.13
N GLU A 53 21.03 0.80 -6.59
CA GLU A 53 21.04 1.14 -8.03
C GLU A 53 21.55 -0.05 -8.89
N SER A 54 22.45 -0.86 -8.33
CA SER A 54 22.95 -2.10 -8.96
C SER A 54 21.87 -3.16 -9.15
N ASP A 55 20.94 -3.32 -8.19
CA ASP A 55 19.88 -4.32 -8.29
C ASP A 55 18.83 -3.93 -9.34
N VAL A 56 18.52 -2.64 -9.43
CA VAL A 56 17.67 -2.10 -10.51
C VAL A 56 18.31 -2.31 -11.88
N GLU A 57 19.62 -2.11 -11.99
CA GLU A 57 20.37 -2.34 -13.23
C GLU A 57 20.39 -3.83 -13.61
N GLU A 58 20.60 -4.73 -12.65
CA GLU A 58 20.56 -6.18 -12.89
C GLU A 58 19.16 -6.65 -13.37
N ILE A 59 18.09 -6.13 -12.76
CA ILE A 59 16.72 -6.42 -13.18
C ILE A 59 16.46 -5.91 -14.61
N ALA A 60 16.89 -4.68 -14.92
CA ALA A 60 16.75 -4.11 -16.27
C ALA A 60 17.52 -4.92 -17.33
N GLN A 61 18.72 -5.41 -16.99
CA GLN A 61 19.52 -6.27 -17.86
C GLN A 61 18.83 -7.63 -18.09
N LYS A 62 18.33 -8.28 -17.03
CA LYS A 62 17.59 -9.55 -17.13
C LYS A 62 16.33 -9.43 -17.99
N ILE A 63 15.58 -8.33 -17.86
CA ILE A 63 14.40 -8.05 -18.68
C ILE A 63 14.79 -7.87 -20.15
N ASN A 64 15.85 -7.10 -20.44
CA ASN A 64 16.34 -6.89 -21.80
C ASN A 64 16.87 -8.17 -22.45
N GLU A 65 17.59 -9.01 -21.71
CA GLU A 65 18.11 -10.28 -22.21
C GLU A 65 16.97 -11.27 -22.50
N SER A 66 15.99 -11.36 -21.60
CA SER A 66 14.80 -12.20 -21.77
C SER A 66 13.93 -11.72 -22.94
N GLY A 67 13.83 -10.40 -23.12
CA GLY A 67 13.17 -9.78 -24.26
C GLY A 67 13.86 -10.12 -25.58
N ARG A 68 15.19 -10.03 -25.63
CA ARG A 68 16.00 -10.40 -26.81
C ARG A 68 15.84 -11.87 -27.19
N LYS A 69 16.00 -12.80 -26.23
CA LYS A 69 15.83 -14.24 -26.48
C LYS A 69 14.48 -14.58 -27.12
N ARG A 70 13.40 -13.94 -26.66
CA ARG A 70 12.05 -14.15 -27.22
C ARG A 70 11.88 -13.56 -28.64
N VAL A 71 12.62 -12.53 -28.99
CA VAL A 71 12.60 -11.93 -30.33
C VAL A 71 13.45 -12.76 -31.29
N ASP A 72 14.59 -13.28 -30.83
CA ASP A 72 15.48 -14.14 -31.60
C ASP A 72 14.85 -15.52 -31.88
N GLU A 73 14.18 -16.14 -30.89
CA GLU A 73 13.46 -17.41 -31.06
C GLU A 73 12.24 -17.32 -31.99
N LYS A 74 11.63 -16.13 -32.12
CA LYS A 74 10.51 -15.90 -33.07
C LYS A 74 10.97 -15.52 -34.48
N SER A 75 12.26 -15.27 -34.68
CA SER A 75 12.84 -14.84 -35.96
C SER A 75 13.65 -15.93 -36.66
N ALA A 76 13.73 -17.15 -36.09
CA ALA A 76 14.42 -18.33 -36.61
C ALA A 76 13.46 -19.35 -37.25
#